data_AF-A0A7Y5EVM6-F1
#
_entry.id   AF-A0A7Y5EVM6-F1
#
_cell.length_a   1.000
_cell.length_b   1.000
_cell.length_c   1.000
_cell.angle_alpha   90.00
_cell.angle_beta   90.00
_cell.angle_gamma   90.00
#
_symmetry.space_group_name_H-M   'P 1'
#
loop_
_entity.id
_entity.type
_entity.pdbx_description
1 polymer ?
#
loop_
_entity_poly.entity_id
_entity_poly.type
_entity_poly.pdbx_seq_one_letter_code
_entity_poly.pdbx_strand_id
1 'polypeptide(L)'
;MKTLKIKIYLNYFVICLLFLLFIRCNQTKHVVISTSPAGADVLINDLKYGITPYVGTLVFKKSFPTHRIKLKLEGYYDTNFVIQFYPREQTNFNVSLNRKMEKVITLVDFQPVVSDGQAKLQKVTKSTIAYLETIESSSSVKTVQRVTINEDPNFYISGPVLAPNGKMLL
;
A
#
# COMPACT_ATOMS: atom_id res chain seq x y z
N MET A 1 -22.98 20.88 64.69
CA MET A 1 -22.61 21.57 63.43
C MET A 1 -21.21 21.23 62.87
N LYS A 2 -20.28 20.62 63.64
CA LYS A 2 -18.92 20.27 63.15
C LYS A 2 -18.84 18.99 62.30
N THR A 3 -19.68 17.99 62.61
CA THR A 3 -19.71 16.68 61.92
C THR A 3 -20.29 16.75 60.51
N LEU A 4 -21.19 17.70 60.24
CA LEU A 4 -21.80 17.90 58.92
C LEU A 4 -20.79 18.47 57.91
N LYS A 5 -19.94 19.41 58.33
CA LYS A 5 -18.87 19.96 57.49
C LYS A 5 -17.86 18.88 57.10
N ILE A 6 -17.45 18.01 58.03
CA ILE A 6 -16.50 16.90 57.77
C ILE A 6 -17.07 15.89 56.75
N LYS A 7 -18.34 15.51 56.86
CA LYS A 7 -18.99 14.63 55.86
C LYS A 7 -19.06 15.26 54.48
N ILE A 8 -19.29 16.57 54.40
CA ILE A 8 -19.30 17.31 53.13
C ILE A 8 -17.89 17.34 52.50
N TYR A 9 -16.85 17.66 53.28
CA TYR A 9 -15.46 17.64 52.80
C TYR A 9 -15.02 16.24 52.36
N LEU A 10 -15.41 15.20 53.10
CA LEU A 10 -15.11 13.81 52.74
C LEU A 10 -15.81 13.39 51.44
N ASN A 11 -17.07 13.84 51.23
CA ASN A 11 -17.81 13.55 49.99
C ASN A 11 -17.19 14.27 48.78
N TYR A 12 -16.82 15.55 48.90
CA TYR A 12 -16.12 16.28 47.84
C TYR A 12 -14.74 15.66 47.52
N PHE A 13 -14.03 15.16 48.53
CA PHE A 13 -12.76 14.47 48.35
C PHE A 13 -12.93 13.16 47.56
N VAL A 14 -13.93 12.35 47.90
CA VAL A 14 -14.24 11.10 47.19
C VAL A 14 -14.70 11.37 45.76
N ILE A 15 -15.51 12.40 45.53
CA ILE A 15 -15.95 12.82 44.19
C ILE A 15 -14.76 13.32 43.36
N CYS A 16 -13.84 14.08 43.95
CA CYS A 16 -12.61 14.55 43.28
C CYS A 16 -11.67 13.39 42.93
N LEU A 17 -11.50 12.42 43.85
CA LEU A 17 -10.72 11.21 43.62
C LEU A 17 -11.33 10.33 42.52
N LEU A 18 -12.68 10.23 42.47
CA LEU A 18 -13.39 9.57 41.37
C LEU A 18 -13.22 10.32 40.05
N PHE A 19 -13.24 11.66 40.05
CA PHE A 19 -13.04 12.48 38.84
C PHE A 19 -11.62 12.37 38.28
N LEU A 20 -10.62 12.27 39.14
CA LEU A 20 -9.21 12.06 38.76
C LEU A 20 -8.96 10.68 38.11
N LEU A 21 -9.79 9.67 38.40
CA LEU A 21 -9.70 8.35 37.77
C LEU A 21 -10.22 8.30 36.32
N PHE A 22 -10.89 9.35 35.83
CA PHE A 22 -11.42 9.41 34.46
C PHE A 22 -10.51 10.12 33.45
N ILE A 23 -9.33 10.62 33.86
CA ILE A 23 -8.38 11.24 32.94
C ILE A 23 -7.67 10.14 32.14
N ARG A 24 -8.28 9.70 31.04
CA ARG A 24 -7.60 8.87 30.04
C ARG A 24 -6.57 9.72 29.31
N CYS A 25 -5.33 9.69 29.76
CA CYS A 25 -4.21 10.28 29.04
C CYS A 25 -3.91 9.41 27.80
N ASN A 26 -4.36 9.86 26.63
CA ASN A 26 -3.96 9.24 25.36
C ASN A 26 -2.54 9.70 25.02
N GLN A 27 -1.67 8.77 24.66
CA GLN A 27 -0.31 9.08 24.26
C GLN A 27 -0.33 9.64 22.83
N THR A 28 0.34 10.77 22.59
CA THR A 28 0.40 11.37 21.25
C THR A 28 1.83 11.55 20.77
N LYS A 29 2.05 11.40 19.47
CA LYS A 29 3.38 11.57 18.84
C LYS A 29 3.26 12.41 17.57
N HIS A 30 4.06 13.47 17.48
CA HIS A 30 4.21 14.23 16.24
C HIS A 30 5.13 13.47 15.29
N VAL A 31 4.73 13.36 14.03
CA VAL A 31 5.48 12.65 13.00
C VAL A 31 5.60 13.48 11.73
N VAL A 32 6.74 13.34 11.06
CA VAL A 32 7.03 13.85 9.73
C VAL A 32 7.38 12.64 8.87
N ILE A 33 6.63 12.42 7.80
CA ILE A 33 6.80 11.28 6.89
C ILE A 33 7.12 11.83 5.50
N SER A 34 8.31 11.51 5.01
CA SER A 34 8.83 12.00 3.73
C SER A 34 9.30 10.84 2.87
N THR A 35 9.18 10.99 1.54
CA THR A 35 9.69 10.01 0.58
C THR A 35 10.66 10.61 -0.42
N SER A 36 11.52 9.76 -0.97
CA SER A 36 12.29 10.05 -2.17
C SER A 36 11.92 9.04 -3.27
N PRO A 37 11.28 9.46 -4.37
CA PRO A 37 10.77 10.82 -4.65
C PRO A 37 9.60 11.23 -3.76
N ALA A 38 9.32 12.54 -3.70
CA ALA A 38 8.20 13.13 -2.95
C ALA A 38 6.85 12.93 -3.69
N GLY A 39 5.73 13.19 -3.00
CA GLY A 39 4.38 13.14 -3.59
C GLY A 39 3.66 11.79 -3.43
N ALA A 40 4.16 10.89 -2.58
CA ALA A 40 3.52 9.61 -2.30
C ALA A 40 2.28 9.79 -1.40
N ASP A 41 1.19 9.09 -1.70
CA ASP A 41 0.02 8.99 -0.83
C ASP A 41 0.39 8.34 0.50
N VAL A 42 -0.02 8.98 1.61
CA VAL A 42 0.18 8.50 2.97
C VAL A 42 -1.12 7.91 3.49
N LEU A 43 -1.13 6.59 3.67
CA LEU A 43 -2.23 5.85 4.29
C LEU A 43 -1.83 5.41 5.70
N ILE A 44 -2.66 5.71 6.68
CA ILE A 44 -2.48 5.33 8.08
C ILE A 44 -3.64 4.42 8.45
N ASN A 45 -3.33 3.17 8.80
CA ASN A 45 -4.33 2.12 9.04
C ASN A 45 -5.33 1.98 7.87
N ASP A 46 -4.80 1.98 6.64
CA ASP A 46 -5.53 1.96 5.34
C ASP A 46 -6.40 3.18 5.00
N LEU A 47 -6.49 4.18 5.88
CA LEU A 47 -7.18 5.43 5.56
C LEU A 47 -6.18 6.43 4.97
N LYS A 48 -6.57 7.15 3.92
CA LYS A 48 -5.72 8.18 3.29
C LYS A 48 -5.72 9.46 4.14
N TYR A 49 -4.54 9.93 4.53
CA TYR A 49 -4.37 11.15 5.35
C TYR A 49 -3.75 12.32 4.58
N GLY A 50 -3.07 12.05 3.46
CA GLY A 50 -2.44 13.10 2.66
C GLY A 50 -1.39 12.55 1.70
N ILE A 51 -0.43 13.40 1.33
CA ILE A 51 0.71 13.09 0.47
C ILE A 51 2.03 13.48 1.16
N THR A 52 3.15 12.87 0.79
CA THR A 52 4.47 13.21 1.33
C THR A 52 5.03 14.50 0.72
N PRO A 53 5.72 15.36 1.51
CA PRO A 53 5.93 15.25 2.95
C PRO A 53 4.65 15.48 3.76
N TYR A 54 4.35 14.55 4.69
CA TYR A 54 3.19 14.62 5.57
C TYR A 54 3.65 14.94 6.99
N VAL A 55 2.98 15.90 7.63
CA VAL A 55 3.17 16.26 9.04
C VAL A 55 1.88 16.04 9.79
N GLY A 56 1.91 15.29 10.89
CA GLY A 56 0.70 15.02 11.67
C GLY A 56 0.97 14.51 13.07
N THR A 57 -0.12 14.34 13.84
CA THR A 57 -0.08 13.77 15.19
C THR A 57 -0.80 12.43 15.22
N LEU A 58 -0.09 11.41 15.70
CA LEU A 58 -0.64 10.07 15.92
C LEU A 58 -1.08 9.92 17.37
N VAL A 59 -2.24 9.28 17.58
CA VAL A 59 -2.81 9.03 18.92
C VAL A 59 -2.75 7.54 19.23
N PHE A 60 -1.92 7.19 20.21
CA PHE A 60 -1.71 5.85 20.71
C PHE A 60 -2.63 5.58 21.89
N LYS A 61 -3.45 4.53 21.73
CA LYS A 61 -4.32 4.02 22.80
C LYS A 61 -3.78 2.68 23.27
N LYS A 62 -4.05 2.30 24.52
CA LYS A 62 -3.66 0.97 25.04
C LYS A 62 -4.14 -0.19 24.16
N SER A 63 -5.30 -0.04 23.52
CA SER A 63 -5.87 -1.02 22.58
C SER A 63 -5.26 -0.99 21.18
N PHE A 64 -4.57 0.09 20.80
CA PHE A 64 -3.95 0.30 19.48
C PHE A 64 -2.57 0.92 19.68
N PRO A 65 -1.56 0.12 20.07
CA PRO A 65 -0.23 0.62 20.43
C PRO A 65 0.61 1.04 19.22
N THR A 66 0.10 0.85 18.00
CA THR A 66 0.84 1.08 16.75
C THR A 66 -0.07 1.63 15.64
N HIS A 67 0.55 2.28 14.66
CA HIS A 67 -0.08 2.70 13.41
C HIS A 67 0.66 2.07 12.23
N ARG A 68 -0.08 1.41 11.33
CA ARG A 68 0.49 0.92 10.06
C ARG A 68 0.47 2.04 9.04
N ILE A 69 1.64 2.35 8.50
CA ILE A 69 1.83 3.32 7.44
C ILE A 69 2.00 2.56 6.13
N LYS A 70 1.26 2.98 5.10
CA LYS A 70 1.41 2.51 3.72
C LYS A 70 1.62 3.74 2.84
N LEU A 71 2.71 3.72 2.09
CA LEU A 71 3.10 4.76 1.15
C LEU A 71 2.89 4.25 -0.27
N LYS A 72 2.14 5.01 -1.09
CA LYS A 72 1.85 4.65 -2.47
C LYS A 72 2.26 5.76 -3.42
N LEU A 73 3.01 5.42 -4.45
CA LEU A 73 3.34 6.33 -5.54
C LEU A 73 3.28 5.56 -6.86
N GLU A 74 2.65 6.16 -7.86
CA GLU A 74 2.54 5.57 -9.19
C GLU A 74 3.92 5.28 -9.79
N GLY A 75 4.09 4.09 -10.40
CA GLY A 75 5.39 3.63 -10.89
C GLY A 75 6.37 3.15 -9.81
N TYR A 76 5.99 3.13 -8.52
CA TYR A 76 6.81 2.63 -7.41
C TYR A 76 6.13 1.47 -6.68
N TYR A 77 6.92 0.68 -5.95
CA TYR A 77 6.41 -0.36 -5.06
C TYR A 77 5.82 0.26 -3.79
N ASP A 78 4.66 -0.26 -3.36
CA ASP A 78 4.04 0.09 -2.08
C ASP A 78 5.02 -0.20 -0.94
N THR A 79 5.27 0.79 -0.08
CA THR A 79 6.12 0.63 1.10
C THR A 79 5.28 0.63 2.35
N ASN A 80 5.48 -0.36 3.23
CA ASN A 80 4.72 -0.52 4.47
C ASN A 80 5.67 -0.54 5.66
N PHE A 81 5.33 0.20 6.71
CA PHE A 81 6.04 0.15 7.99
C PHE A 81 5.10 0.47 9.14
N VAL A 82 5.57 0.28 10.37
CA VAL A 82 4.78 0.50 11.58
C VAL A 82 5.43 1.60 12.40
N ILE A 83 4.64 2.58 12.82
CA ILE A 83 5.06 3.58 13.80
C ILE A 83 4.54 3.15 15.17
N GLN A 84 5.45 3.12 16.14
CA GLN A 84 5.17 2.87 17.55
C GLN A 84 5.38 4.15 18.36
N PHE A 85 4.80 4.18 19.57
CA PHE A 85 4.97 5.34 20.45
C PHE A 85 6.43 5.52 20.91
N TYR A 86 7.10 4.42 21.25
CA TYR A 86 8.52 4.41 21.62
C TYR A 86 9.41 3.99 20.44
N PRO A 87 10.61 4.56 20.30
CA PRO A 87 11.15 5.72 21.04
C PRO A 87 10.39 7.01 20.72
N ARG A 88 10.25 7.92 21.70
CA ARG A 88 9.45 9.16 21.54
C ARG A 88 10.16 10.17 20.64
N GLU A 89 11.48 10.12 20.61
CA GLU A 89 12.38 11.04 19.94
C GLU A 89 12.37 10.82 18.41
N GLN A 90 12.00 9.62 17.96
CA GLN A 90 11.89 9.31 16.54
C GLN A 90 10.62 9.92 15.95
N THR A 91 10.73 11.16 15.47
CA THR A 91 9.62 11.91 14.86
C THR A 91 9.72 11.98 13.34
N ASN A 92 10.92 11.80 12.77
CA ASN A 92 11.15 11.89 11.33
C ASN A 92 11.29 10.49 10.70
N PHE A 93 10.54 10.25 9.63
CA PHE A 93 10.52 9.01 8.86
C PHE A 93 10.79 9.33 7.39
N ASN A 94 12.02 9.09 6.95
CA ASN A 94 12.44 9.30 5.56
C ASN A 94 12.52 7.95 4.85
N VAL A 95 11.79 7.79 3.75
CA VAL A 95 11.66 6.51 3.03
C VAL A 95 12.06 6.68 1.56
N SER A 96 13.05 5.91 1.10
CA SER A 96 13.36 5.81 -0.33
C SER A 96 12.44 4.80 -0.98
N LEU A 97 11.73 5.20 -2.03
CA LEU A 97 10.83 4.33 -2.76
C LEU A 97 11.57 3.61 -3.88
N ASN A 98 11.27 2.33 -4.06
CA ASN A 98 11.83 1.51 -5.13
C ASN A 98 10.94 1.63 -6.36
N ARG A 99 11.50 2.15 -7.46
CA ARG A 99 10.78 2.25 -8.74
C ARG A 99 10.51 0.86 -9.29
N LYS A 100 9.32 0.67 -9.85
CA LYS A 100 9.01 -0.49 -10.68
C LYS A 100 9.81 -0.40 -11.97
N MET A 101 10.35 -1.51 -12.44
CA MET A 101 10.96 -1.55 -13.76
C MET A 101 9.85 -1.61 -14.79
N GLU A 102 9.88 -0.73 -15.78
CA GLU A 102 8.95 -0.75 -16.91
C GLU A 102 9.68 -1.34 -18.10
N LYS A 103 9.02 -2.26 -18.81
CA LYS A 103 9.52 -2.81 -20.06
C LYS A 103 8.43 -2.76 -21.11
N VAL A 104 8.78 -2.23 -22.27
CA VAL A 104 7.95 -2.37 -23.46
C VAL A 104 7.94 -3.84 -23.84
N ILE A 105 6.76 -4.44 -23.82
CA ILE A 105 6.55 -5.79 -24.33
C ILE A 105 5.67 -5.72 -25.56
N THR A 106 5.96 -6.63 -26.49
CA THR A 106 5.18 -6.80 -27.70
C THR A 106 4.21 -7.94 -27.47
N LEU A 107 2.93 -7.61 -27.45
CA LEU A 107 1.85 -8.58 -27.42
C LEU A 107 1.57 -9.03 -28.85
N VAL A 108 1.51 -10.35 -29.04
CA VAL A 108 1.16 -10.96 -30.31
C VAL A 108 -0.16 -11.69 -30.11
N ASP A 109 -1.14 -11.32 -30.91
CA ASP A 109 -2.44 -11.95 -30.99
C ASP A 109 -2.70 -12.43 -32.43
N PHE A 110 -3.61 -13.38 -32.60
CA PHE A 110 -4.01 -13.92 -33.89
C PHE A 110 -5.53 -13.83 -34.02
N GLN A 111 -6.00 -12.86 -34.80
CA GLN A 111 -7.43 -12.64 -34.99
C GLN A 111 -7.93 -13.27 -36.30
N PRO A 112 -9.10 -13.92 -36.30
CA PRO A 112 -9.68 -14.46 -37.52
C PRO A 112 -10.16 -13.32 -38.42
N VAL A 113 -9.67 -13.29 -39.65
CA VAL A 113 -10.08 -12.37 -40.70
C VAL A 113 -10.61 -13.21 -41.86
N VAL A 114 -11.85 -12.94 -42.25
CA VAL A 114 -12.46 -13.57 -43.43
C VAL A 114 -11.99 -12.81 -44.66
N SER A 115 -11.19 -13.46 -45.50
CA SER A 115 -10.75 -12.95 -46.79
C SER A 115 -11.10 -14.00 -47.84
N ASP A 116 -11.89 -13.63 -48.84
CA ASP A 116 -12.33 -14.51 -49.93
C ASP A 116 -13.08 -15.77 -49.45
N GLY A 117 -13.94 -15.63 -48.43
CA GLY A 117 -14.72 -16.75 -47.89
C GLY A 117 -13.93 -17.78 -47.09
N GLN A 118 -12.62 -17.57 -46.91
CA GLN A 118 -11.75 -18.41 -46.08
C GLN A 118 -11.36 -17.65 -44.81
N ALA A 119 -11.48 -18.32 -43.66
CA ALA A 119 -10.97 -17.79 -42.40
C ALA A 119 -9.44 -17.89 -42.40
N LYS A 120 -8.75 -16.74 -42.32
CA LYS A 120 -7.30 -16.65 -42.16
C LYS A 120 -6.98 -15.99 -40.83
N LEU A 121 -5.91 -16.43 -40.17
CA LEU A 121 -5.42 -15.74 -38.97
C LEU A 121 -4.58 -14.54 -39.40
N GLN A 122 -4.96 -13.35 -38.97
CA GLN A 122 -4.15 -12.16 -39.07
C GLN A 122 -3.38 -11.97 -37.77
N LYS A 123 -2.05 -11.91 -37.87
CA LYS A 123 -1.20 -11.54 -36.73
C LYS A 123 -1.45 -10.07 -36.38
N VAL A 124 -1.95 -9.82 -35.18
CA VAL A 124 -2.11 -8.48 -34.61
C VAL A 124 -0.99 -8.29 -33.59
N THR A 125 -0.28 -7.17 -33.70
CA THR A 125 0.82 -6.85 -32.80
C THR A 125 0.52 -5.54 -32.10
N LYS A 126 0.56 -5.55 -30.75
CA LYS A 126 0.33 -4.37 -29.93
C LYS A 126 1.46 -4.21 -28.92
N SER A 127 2.08 -3.04 -28.89
CA SER A 127 3.08 -2.70 -27.86
C SER A 127 2.38 -2.16 -26.62
N THR A 128 2.80 -2.64 -25.45
CA THR A 128 2.28 -2.19 -24.15
C THR A 128 3.44 -2.01 -23.16
N ILE A 129 3.18 -1.30 -22.07
CA ILE A 129 4.08 -1.19 -20.93
C ILE A 129 3.71 -2.27 -19.92
N ALA A 130 4.71 -3.03 -19.49
CA ALA A 130 4.59 -4.01 -18.43
C ALA A 130 5.53 -3.65 -17.26
N TYR A 131 5.04 -3.77 -16.03
CA TYR A 131 5.88 -3.66 -14.85
C TYR A 131 6.55 -4.99 -14.55
N LEU A 132 7.85 -4.97 -14.30
CA LEU A 132 8.68 -6.13 -14.01
C LEU A 132 9.14 -6.14 -12.55
N GLU A 133 8.81 -7.21 -11.85
CA GLU A 133 9.32 -7.54 -10.52
C GLU A 133 10.40 -8.61 -10.62
N THR A 134 11.61 -8.31 -10.16
CA THR A 134 12.65 -9.35 -9.99
C THR A 134 12.25 -10.26 -8.84
N ILE A 135 11.95 -11.52 -9.15
CA ILE A 135 11.56 -12.53 -8.15
C ILE A 135 12.73 -13.41 -7.71
N GLU A 136 13.79 -13.46 -8.52
CA GLU A 136 15.03 -14.16 -8.17
C GLU A 136 16.22 -13.48 -8.84
N SER A 137 17.23 -13.15 -8.03
CA SER A 137 18.53 -12.70 -8.48
C SER A 137 19.61 -13.51 -7.77
N SER A 138 20.24 -14.43 -8.50
CA SER A 138 21.40 -15.20 -8.05
C SER A 138 22.60 -14.87 -8.93
N SER A 139 23.82 -14.95 -8.38
CA SER A 139 25.05 -14.81 -9.17
C SER A 139 25.22 -15.94 -10.20
N SER A 140 24.48 -17.03 -10.04
CA SER A 140 24.60 -18.25 -10.86
C SER A 140 23.43 -18.45 -11.83
N VAL A 141 22.39 -17.62 -11.80
CA VAL A 141 21.18 -17.80 -12.64
C VAL A 141 20.73 -16.46 -13.21
N LYS A 142 20.28 -16.49 -14.47
CA LYS A 142 19.70 -15.34 -15.17
C LYS A 142 18.47 -14.81 -14.40
N THR A 143 18.43 -13.52 -14.14
CA THR A 143 17.37 -12.85 -13.36
C THR A 143 15.97 -13.22 -13.85
N VAL A 144 15.12 -13.70 -12.94
CA VAL A 144 13.72 -13.99 -13.25
C VAL A 144 12.87 -12.77 -12.92
N GLN A 145 12.13 -12.28 -13.91
CA GLN A 145 11.27 -11.10 -13.78
C GLN A 145 9.81 -11.49 -14.07
N ARG A 146 8.91 -11.16 -13.14
CA ARG A 146 7.46 -11.36 -13.28
C ARG A 146 6.81 -10.10 -13.83
N VAL A 147 5.97 -10.25 -14.85
CA VAL A 147 5.08 -9.18 -15.31
C VAL A 147 3.94 -9.05 -14.30
N THR A 148 3.81 -7.88 -13.66
CA THR A 148 2.85 -7.71 -12.56
C THR A 148 1.56 -7.01 -12.97
N ILE A 149 1.61 -6.13 -13.97
CA ILE A 149 0.42 -5.50 -14.58
C ILE A 149 0.76 -5.21 -16.05
N ASN A 150 -0.17 -5.55 -16.95
CA ASN A 150 -0.18 -5.06 -18.34
C ASN A 150 -1.13 -3.85 -18.37
N GLU A 151 -0.68 -2.69 -18.86
CA GLU A 151 -1.51 -1.47 -18.90
C GLU A 151 -2.64 -1.51 -19.95
N ASP A 152 -2.79 -2.62 -20.69
CA ASP A 152 -3.96 -2.84 -21.54
C ASP A 152 -5.03 -3.66 -20.80
N PRO A 153 -6.05 -3.03 -20.18
CA PRO A 153 -7.12 -3.74 -19.47
C PRO A 153 -7.99 -4.59 -20.41
N ASN A 154 -7.90 -4.39 -21.72
CA ASN A 154 -8.63 -5.17 -22.73
C ASN A 154 -7.81 -6.36 -23.25
N PHE A 155 -6.57 -6.53 -22.80
CA PHE A 155 -5.72 -7.65 -23.23
C PHE A 155 -5.93 -8.87 -22.33
N TYR A 156 -6.92 -9.68 -22.69
CA TYR A 156 -6.99 -11.06 -22.23
C TYR A 156 -5.92 -11.86 -22.98
N ILE A 157 -4.96 -12.45 -22.27
CA ILE A 157 -4.21 -13.60 -22.80
C ILE A 157 -5.26 -14.69 -22.95
N SER A 158 -5.76 -14.89 -24.15
CA SER A 158 -6.71 -15.97 -24.42
C SER A 158 -6.05 -17.30 -24.07
N GLY A 159 -6.85 -18.25 -23.56
CA GLY A 159 -6.40 -19.63 -23.38
C GLY A 159 -5.90 -20.23 -24.70
N PRO A 160 -5.21 -21.37 -24.65
CA PRO A 160 -4.57 -21.95 -25.83
C PRO A 160 -5.53 -22.04 -27.03
N VAL A 161 -5.08 -21.54 -28.19
CA VAL A 161 -5.86 -21.57 -29.42
C VAL A 161 -5.90 -23.02 -29.92
N LEU A 162 -7.10 -23.57 -30.03
CA LEU A 162 -7.31 -24.88 -30.63
C LEU A 162 -7.14 -24.76 -32.15
N ALA A 163 -6.26 -25.57 -32.72
CA ALA A 163 -6.22 -25.73 -34.17
C ALA A 163 -7.57 -26.31 -34.68
N PRO A 164 -7.93 -26.12 -35.96
CA PRO A 164 -9.15 -26.67 -36.56
C PRO A 164 -9.30 -28.20 -36.42
N ASN A 165 -8.20 -28.90 -36.12
CA ASN A 165 -8.14 -30.34 -35.86
C ASN A 165 -8.21 -30.70 -34.36
N GLY A 166 -8.57 -29.74 -33.49
CA GLY A 166 -8.68 -29.93 -32.04
C GLY A 166 -7.36 -30.07 -31.28
N LYS A 167 -6.21 -29.92 -31.95
CA LYS A 167 -4.90 -30.03 -31.32
C LYS A 167 -4.50 -28.69 -30.69
N MET A 168 -4.02 -28.73 -29.46
CA MET A 168 -3.49 -27.56 -28.76
C MET A 168 -2.21 -27.10 -29.46
N LEU A 169 -2.18 -25.85 -29.93
CA LEU A 169 -0.97 -25.24 -30.46
C LEU A 169 -0.21 -24.61 -29.29
N LEU A 170 0.96 -25.16 -28.98
CA LEU A 170 1.92 -24.63 -28.01
C LEU A 170 2.68 -23.43 -28.59
#